data_AF-M4Z7E6-F1
#
_entry.id   AF-M4Z7E6-F1
#
_cell.length_a   1.000
_cell.length_b   1.000
_cell.length_c   1.000
_cell.angle_alpha   90.00
_cell.angle_beta   90.00
_cell.angle_gamma   90.00
#
_symmetry.space_group_name_H-M   'P 1'
#
loop_
_entity.id
_entity.type
_entity.pdbx_description
1 polymer ?
#
loop_
_entity_poly.entity_id
_entity_poly.type
_entity_poly.pdbx_seq_one_letter_code
_entity_poly.pdbx_strand_id
1 'polypeptide(L)'
;MINHSWKTSADELSAHPLAPQPEDAPLLALEQQFTELCAELEALDSLHRNRIQAAGEVPEQRDGEFSFGQRPPDEAATGRMETILLRLYPIEQEIIQTPASTIVGLGVKARHAAHVLSQYWEEDLDQIDWEAKAVRSLIEAVCEVAGVALPFHDSDIDE
;
A
#
# COMPACT_ATOMS: atom_id res chain seq x y z
N MET A 1 -48.64 49.46 7.38
CA MET A 1 -47.48 49.17 8.27
C MET A 1 -47.86 47.96 9.11
N ILE A 2 -47.33 46.78 8.78
CA ILE A 2 -47.51 45.55 9.56
C ILE A 2 -46.10 45.05 9.90
N ASN A 3 -45.75 45.09 11.18
CA ASN A 3 -44.49 44.57 11.73
C ASN A 3 -44.63 43.06 11.92
N HIS A 4 -43.90 42.26 11.14
CA HIS A 4 -43.64 40.87 11.49
C HIS A 4 -42.31 40.79 12.25
N SER A 5 -42.42 40.67 13.57
CA SER A 5 -41.33 40.34 14.48
C SER A 5 -41.07 38.84 14.40
N TRP A 6 -40.00 38.45 13.72
CA TRP A 6 -39.45 37.11 13.80
C TRP A 6 -38.39 37.12 14.90
N LYS A 7 -38.75 36.55 16.06
CA LYS A 7 -37.78 36.14 17.08
C LYS A 7 -37.02 34.94 16.53
N THR A 8 -35.82 35.15 16.04
CA THR A 8 -34.86 34.07 15.84
C THR A 8 -34.38 33.62 17.22
N SER A 9 -34.73 32.40 17.59
CA SER A 9 -34.22 31.72 18.78
C SER A 9 -32.71 31.57 18.62
N ALA A 10 -31.96 32.38 19.36
CA ALA A 10 -30.50 32.40 19.37
C ALA A 10 -29.96 31.40 20.40
N ASP A 11 -30.42 30.15 20.33
CA ASP A 11 -29.96 29.07 21.20
C ASP A 11 -29.96 27.78 20.37
N GLU A 12 -28.94 26.94 20.58
CA GLU A 12 -28.57 25.74 19.80
C GLU A 12 -27.58 25.91 18.64
N LEU A 13 -26.47 26.62 18.90
CA LEU A 13 -25.20 26.21 18.31
C LEU A 13 -24.22 25.91 19.44
N SER A 14 -24.34 24.69 19.97
CA SER A 14 -23.28 24.07 20.78
C SER A 14 -22.00 24.06 19.94
N ALA A 15 -21.14 25.02 20.24
CA ALA A 15 -19.75 25.02 19.82
C ALA A 15 -19.08 23.78 20.41
N HIS A 16 -18.95 22.72 19.62
CA HIS A 16 -17.94 21.71 19.85
C HIS A 16 -16.65 22.17 19.18
N PRO A 17 -15.60 22.53 19.93
CA PRO A 17 -14.28 22.66 19.37
C PRO A 17 -13.70 21.24 19.24
N LEU A 18 -14.04 20.53 18.16
CA LEU A 18 -13.13 19.50 17.68
C LEU A 18 -11.96 20.25 17.04
N ALA A 19 -10.77 20.07 17.59
CA ALA A 19 -9.54 20.48 16.91
C ALA A 19 -9.62 20.04 15.43
N PRO A 20 -9.16 20.86 14.47
CA PRO A 20 -9.14 20.46 13.07
C PRO A 20 -8.22 19.23 12.97
N GLN A 21 -8.83 18.05 12.93
CA GLN A 21 -8.15 16.87 12.43
C GLN A 21 -7.77 17.23 11.00
N PRO A 22 -6.53 16.96 10.57
CA PRO A 22 -6.19 17.13 9.17
C PRO A 22 -7.22 16.35 8.34
N GLU A 23 -7.76 16.95 7.29
CA GLU A 23 -8.93 16.44 6.57
C GLU A 23 -8.72 14.99 6.08
N ASP A 24 -7.47 14.62 5.80
CA ASP A 24 -7.05 13.29 5.39
C ASP A 24 -6.40 12.43 6.49
N ALA A 25 -6.57 12.79 7.78
CA ALA A 25 -6.04 12.01 8.91
C ALA A 25 -6.44 10.52 8.86
N PRO A 26 -7.69 10.15 8.50
CA PRO A 26 -8.07 8.75 8.37
C PRO A 26 -7.29 8.03 7.26
N LEU A 27 -7.08 8.68 6.10
CA LEU A 27 -6.30 8.11 5.00
C LEU A 27 -4.84 7.88 5.41
N LEU A 28 -4.23 8.83 6.12
CA LEU A 28 -2.86 8.69 6.61
C LEU A 28 -2.72 7.56 7.64
N ALA A 29 -3.71 7.39 8.52
CA ALA A 29 -3.70 6.30 9.50
C ALA A 29 -3.86 4.93 8.83
N LEU A 30 -4.70 4.82 7.80
CA LEU A 30 -4.84 3.61 6.99
C LEU A 30 -3.57 3.31 6.20
N GLU A 31 -2.96 4.34 5.63
CA GLU A 31 -1.71 4.26 4.90
C GLU A 31 -0.57 3.71 5.77
N GLN A 32 -0.47 4.18 7.02
CA GLN A 32 0.49 3.67 7.97
C GLN A 32 0.28 2.18 8.23
N GLN A 33 -0.95 1.77 8.56
CA GLN A 33 -1.28 0.36 8.82
C GLN A 33 -1.00 -0.53 7.61
N PHE A 34 -1.33 -0.06 6.41
CA PHE A 34 -1.02 -0.73 5.16
C PHE A 34 0.49 -0.95 5.00
N THR A 35 1.28 0.11 5.20
CA THR A 35 2.75 0.06 5.07
C THR A 35 3.37 -0.93 6.06
N GLU A 36 2.89 -0.95 7.31
CA GLU A 36 3.35 -1.88 8.33
C GLU A 36 3.09 -3.34 7.94
N LEU A 37 1.90 -3.64 7.40
CA LEU A 37 1.55 -4.98 6.95
C LEU A 37 2.32 -5.41 5.68
N CYS A 38 2.54 -4.50 4.73
CA CYS A 38 3.38 -4.78 3.55
C CYS A 38 4.82 -5.11 3.98
N ALA A 39 5.39 -4.33 4.90
CA ALA A 39 6.72 -4.62 5.45
C ALA A 39 6.78 -5.96 6.19
N GLU A 40 5.73 -6.32 6.94
CA GLU A 40 5.61 -7.63 7.59
C GLU A 40 5.58 -8.76 6.54
N LEU A 41 4.86 -8.57 5.43
CA LEU A 41 4.76 -9.54 4.34
C LEU A 41 6.11 -9.73 3.62
N GLU A 42 6.80 -8.63 3.30
CA GLU A 42 8.13 -8.65 2.68
C GLU A 42 9.19 -9.31 3.58
N ALA A 43 9.12 -9.05 4.89
CA ALA A 43 10.00 -9.69 5.86
C ALA A 43 9.78 -11.21 5.93
N LEU A 44 8.51 -11.65 5.91
CA LEU A 44 8.19 -13.08 5.86
C LEU A 44 8.64 -13.73 4.55
N ASP A 45 8.42 -13.08 3.42
CA ASP A 45 8.85 -13.58 2.12
C ASP A 45 10.38 -13.71 2.04
N SER A 46 11.10 -12.70 2.52
CA SER A 46 12.57 -12.73 2.60
C SER A 46 13.07 -13.87 3.49
N LEU A 47 12.45 -14.08 4.65
CA LEU A 47 12.77 -15.20 5.54
C LEU A 47 12.49 -16.56 4.88
N HIS A 48 11.39 -16.67 4.14
CA HIS A 48 11.03 -17.89 3.43
C HIS A 48 12.03 -18.19 2.30
N ARG A 49 12.38 -17.20 1.47
CA ARG A 49 13.41 -17.31 0.42
C ARG A 49 14.77 -17.71 0.99
N ASN A 50 15.21 -17.09 2.08
CA ASN A 50 16.49 -17.41 2.73
C ASN A 50 16.51 -18.85 3.29
N ARG A 51 15.40 -19.33 3.85
CA ARG A 51 15.27 -20.70 4.37
C ARG A 51 15.31 -21.75 3.26
N ILE A 52 14.81 -21.43 2.08
CA ILE A 52 14.92 -22.30 0.89
C ILE A 52 16.38 -22.37 0.44
N GLN A 53 17.06 -21.23 0.31
CA GLN A 53 18.46 -21.17 -0.12
C GLN A 53 19.41 -21.91 0.83
N ALA A 54 19.31 -21.67 2.14
CA ALA A 54 20.18 -22.30 3.16
C ALA A 54 20.02 -23.83 3.25
N ALA A 55 18.89 -24.37 2.80
CA ALA A 55 18.67 -25.82 2.77
C ALA A 55 19.05 -26.46 1.42
N GLY A 56 19.31 -25.65 0.39
CA GLY A 56 19.81 -26.07 -0.91
C GLY A 56 21.33 -26.20 -0.98
N GLU A 57 22.06 -25.65 0.01
CA GLU A 57 23.51 -25.85 0.17
C GLU A 57 23.79 -27.24 0.79
N VAL A 58 23.61 -28.30 0.00
CA VAL A 58 24.16 -29.62 0.31
C VAL A 58 25.61 -29.64 -0.20
N PRO A 59 26.62 -29.99 0.63
CA PRO A 59 27.99 -30.15 0.16
C PRO A 59 28.03 -31.24 -0.93
N GLU A 60 28.56 -30.92 -2.10
CA GLU A 60 28.79 -31.88 -3.18
C GLU A 60 29.58 -33.11 -2.68
N GLN A 61 28.88 -34.21 -2.38
CA GLN A 61 29.48 -35.52 -2.28
C GLN A 61 28.65 -36.55 -3.04
N ARG A 62 29.12 -36.77 -4.27
CA ARG A 62 29.25 -38.04 -5.03
C ARG A 62 28.12 -39.07 -4.98
N ASP A 63 27.75 -39.44 -6.21
CA ASP A 63 27.23 -40.73 -6.67
C ASP A 63 25.86 -41.17 -6.14
N GLY A 64 24.85 -40.91 -6.98
CA GLY A 64 23.85 -41.92 -7.30
C GLY A 64 22.64 -42.03 -6.38
N GLU A 65 21.71 -41.07 -6.50
CA GLU A 65 20.26 -41.29 -6.66
C GLU A 65 19.57 -39.92 -6.54
N PHE A 66 19.02 -39.42 -7.65
CA PHE A 66 18.19 -38.20 -7.66
C PHE A 66 16.87 -38.50 -6.94
N SER A 67 16.89 -38.40 -5.62
CA SER A 67 15.67 -38.37 -4.83
C SER A 67 15.01 -37.01 -5.06
N PHE A 68 13.93 -36.97 -5.84
CA PHE A 68 12.98 -35.85 -5.88
C PHE A 68 12.32 -35.71 -4.50
N GLY A 69 13.08 -35.21 -3.53
CA GLY A 69 12.56 -34.78 -2.26
C GLY A 69 11.83 -33.47 -2.47
N GLN A 70 10.56 -33.54 -2.90
CA GLN A 70 9.64 -32.41 -2.73
C GLN A 70 9.55 -32.16 -1.23
N ARG A 71 10.32 -31.17 -0.77
CA ARG A 71 10.23 -30.63 0.58
C ARG A 71 8.77 -30.16 0.75
N PRO A 72 8.09 -30.56 1.85
CA PRO A 72 6.74 -30.09 2.10
C PRO A 72 6.75 -28.56 2.14
N PRO A 73 5.74 -27.90 1.56
CA PRO A 73 5.58 -26.46 1.67
C PRO A 73 5.62 -26.08 3.15
N ASP A 74 6.26 -24.95 3.46
CA ASP A 74 6.30 -24.41 4.81
C ASP A 74 4.91 -23.87 5.17
N GLU A 75 3.98 -24.78 5.51
CA GLU A 75 2.57 -24.48 5.80
C GLU A 75 2.42 -23.39 6.87
N ALA A 76 3.36 -23.31 7.80
CA ALA A 76 3.39 -22.27 8.82
C ALA A 76 3.74 -20.88 8.27
N ALA A 77 4.64 -20.79 7.28
CA ALA A 77 4.94 -19.54 6.59
C ALA A 77 3.77 -19.11 5.69
N THR A 78 3.21 -20.05 4.92
CA THR A 78 2.05 -19.79 4.07
C THR A 78 0.86 -19.31 4.89
N GLY A 79 0.53 -19.97 6.01
CA GLY A 79 -0.58 -19.56 6.88
C GLY A 79 -0.40 -18.17 7.52
N ARG A 80 0.84 -17.74 7.77
CA ARG A 80 1.13 -16.37 8.23
C ARG A 80 0.93 -15.34 7.13
N MET A 81 1.39 -15.63 5.91
CA MET A 81 1.17 -14.75 4.75
C MET A 81 -0.33 -14.59 4.48
N GLU A 82 -1.10 -15.67 4.47
CA GLU A 82 -2.56 -15.64 4.32
C GLU A 82 -3.23 -14.80 5.41
N THR A 83 -2.77 -14.91 6.66
CA THR A 83 -3.30 -14.11 7.77
C THR A 83 -3.06 -12.60 7.57
N ILE A 84 -1.88 -12.22 7.06
CA ILE A 84 -1.56 -10.82 6.75
C ILE A 84 -2.42 -10.33 5.58
N LEU A 85 -2.57 -11.12 4.52
CA LEU A 85 -3.41 -10.78 3.37
C LEU A 85 -4.88 -10.58 3.78
N LEU A 86 -5.41 -11.41 4.68
CA LEU A 86 -6.76 -11.24 5.23
C LEU A 86 -6.91 -9.93 6.04
N ARG A 87 -5.84 -9.44 6.66
CA ARG A 87 -5.82 -8.16 7.38
C ARG A 87 -5.64 -6.96 6.46
N LEU A 88 -4.90 -7.13 5.36
CA LEU A 88 -4.69 -6.09 4.34
C LEU A 88 -6.00 -5.75 3.62
N TYR A 89 -6.76 -6.76 3.19
CA TYR A 89 -7.98 -6.56 2.40
C TYR A 89 -8.95 -5.48 2.94
N PRO A 90 -9.39 -5.50 4.22
CA PRO A 90 -10.27 -4.45 4.72
C PRO A 90 -9.62 -3.06 4.74
N ILE A 91 -8.30 -2.96 4.95
CA ILE A 91 -7.58 -1.68 4.92
C ILE A 91 -7.56 -1.11 3.50
N GLU A 92 -7.27 -1.93 2.50
CA GLU A 92 -7.30 -1.51 1.09
C GLU A 92 -8.69 -1.03 0.68
N GLN A 93 -9.75 -1.74 1.11
CA GLN A 93 -11.12 -1.30 0.88
C GLN A 93 -11.39 0.06 1.51
N GLU A 94 -10.96 0.29 2.75
CA GLU A 94 -11.15 1.60 3.40
C GLU A 94 -10.33 2.70 2.73
N ILE A 95 -9.10 2.43 2.27
CA ILE A 95 -8.30 3.39 1.50
C ILE A 95 -9.02 3.79 0.22
N ILE A 96 -9.63 2.83 -0.49
CA ILE A 96 -10.38 3.09 -1.73
C ILE A 96 -11.63 3.93 -1.42
N GLN A 97 -12.40 3.57 -0.40
CA GLN A 97 -13.69 4.19 -0.06
C GLN A 97 -13.56 5.56 0.60
N THR A 98 -12.50 5.79 1.37
CA THR A 98 -12.30 7.06 2.07
C THR A 98 -11.98 8.16 1.07
N PRO A 99 -12.74 9.27 1.01
CA PRO A 99 -12.45 10.36 0.10
C PRO A 99 -11.13 11.05 0.46
N ALA A 100 -10.41 11.54 -0.55
CA ALA A 100 -9.25 12.41 -0.36
C ALA A 100 -9.69 13.88 -0.54
N SER A 101 -9.40 14.71 0.45
CA SER A 101 -9.76 16.14 0.47
C SER A 101 -8.56 17.04 0.14
N THR A 102 -7.34 16.56 0.29
CA THR A 102 -6.11 17.30 -0.03
C THR A 102 -5.21 16.54 -1.00
N ILE A 103 -4.17 17.22 -1.50
CA ILE A 103 -3.13 16.60 -2.33
C ILE A 103 -2.39 15.48 -1.59
N VAL A 104 -2.29 15.56 -0.26
CA VAL A 104 -1.67 14.53 0.57
C VAL A 104 -2.52 13.25 0.54
N GLY A 105 -3.85 13.37 0.74
CA GLY A 105 -4.77 12.23 0.62
C GLY A 105 -4.81 11.63 -0.79
N LEU A 106 -4.66 12.45 -1.83
CA LEU A 106 -4.49 11.95 -3.20
C LEU A 106 -3.17 11.20 -3.38
N GLY A 107 -2.09 11.67 -2.75
CA GLY A 107 -0.81 10.96 -2.68
C GLY A 107 -0.93 9.57 -2.07
N VAL A 108 -1.67 9.44 -0.95
CA VAL A 108 -1.96 8.12 -0.33
C VAL A 108 -2.62 7.17 -1.33
N LYS A 109 -3.67 7.65 -2.01
CA LYS A 109 -4.40 6.86 -2.99
C LYS A 109 -3.54 6.49 -4.20
N ALA A 110 -2.72 7.43 -4.68
CA ALA A 110 -1.81 7.19 -5.79
C ALA A 110 -0.75 6.14 -5.42
N ARG A 111 -0.17 6.22 -4.20
CA ARG A 111 0.78 5.22 -3.71
C ARG A 111 0.14 3.84 -3.55
N HIS A 112 -1.08 3.78 -3.02
CA HIS A 112 -1.82 2.53 -2.94
C HIS A 112 -2.13 1.96 -4.34
N ALA A 113 -2.54 2.81 -5.29
CA ALA A 113 -2.76 2.39 -6.68
C ALA A 113 -1.46 1.87 -7.32
N ALA A 114 -0.32 2.50 -7.04
CA ALA A 114 0.99 2.01 -7.48
C ALA A 114 1.23 0.59 -6.97
N HIS A 115 0.98 0.33 -5.69
CA HIS A 115 1.15 -1.00 -5.10
C HIS A 115 0.28 -2.07 -5.79
N VAL A 116 -1.02 -1.78 -5.97
CA VAL A 116 -1.97 -2.69 -6.62
C VAL A 116 -1.63 -2.92 -8.09
N LEU A 117 -1.04 -1.93 -8.76
CA LEU A 117 -0.66 -1.95 -10.17
C LEU A 117 0.86 -2.08 -10.36
N SER A 118 1.53 -2.75 -9.43
CA SER A 118 2.99 -2.90 -9.42
C SER A 118 3.56 -3.44 -10.72
N GLN A 119 2.80 -4.28 -11.44
CA GLN A 119 3.18 -4.79 -12.76
C GLN A 119 3.47 -3.70 -13.80
N TYR A 120 2.95 -2.47 -13.65
CA TYR A 120 3.24 -1.36 -14.56
C TYR A 120 4.64 -0.76 -14.37
N TRP A 121 5.35 -1.15 -13.30
CA TRP A 121 6.74 -0.78 -13.03
C TRP A 121 7.73 -1.92 -13.27
N GLU A 122 7.28 -3.12 -13.66
CA GLU A 122 8.18 -4.24 -13.99
C GLU A 122 8.88 -4.06 -15.34
N GLU A 123 8.29 -3.28 -16.24
CA GLU A 123 8.81 -2.99 -17.58
C GLU A 123 9.08 -1.49 -17.78
N ASP A 124 9.94 -1.18 -18.74
CA ASP A 124 10.19 0.20 -19.16
C ASP A 124 8.94 0.84 -19.77
N LEU A 125 8.82 2.16 -19.65
CA LEU A 125 7.70 2.93 -20.20
C LEU A 125 7.50 2.70 -21.70
N ASP A 126 8.52 2.35 -22.47
CA ASP A 126 8.39 2.11 -23.91
C ASP A 126 7.75 0.75 -24.24
N GLN A 127 7.79 -0.20 -23.30
CA GLN A 127 7.39 -1.60 -23.48
C GLN A 127 5.94 -1.87 -23.03
N ILE A 128 5.40 -1.06 -22.12
CA ILE A 128 4.04 -1.22 -21.61
C ILE A 128 2.97 -0.62 -22.53
N ASP A 129 1.72 -1.09 -22.39
CA ASP A 129 0.58 -0.59 -23.14
C ASP A 129 0.26 0.88 -22.84
N TRP A 130 -0.36 1.58 -23.79
CA TRP A 130 -0.69 3.01 -23.64
C TRP A 130 -1.53 3.32 -22.39
N GLU A 131 -2.45 2.43 -22.02
CA GLU A 131 -3.27 2.57 -20.80
C GLU A 131 -2.40 2.49 -19.54
N ALA A 132 -1.46 1.55 -19.49
CA ALA A 132 -0.51 1.43 -18.39
C ALA A 132 0.41 2.65 -18.31
N LYS A 133 0.90 3.17 -19.46
CA LYS A 133 1.68 4.43 -19.50
C LYS A 133 0.92 5.60 -18.91
N ALA A 134 -0.36 5.77 -19.30
CA ALA A 134 -1.20 6.86 -18.81
C ALA A 134 -1.44 6.76 -17.31
N VAL A 135 -1.74 5.55 -16.80
CA VAL A 135 -1.96 5.32 -15.36
C VAL A 135 -0.68 5.55 -14.57
N ARG A 136 0.46 4.98 -15.00
CA ARG A 136 1.76 5.18 -14.37
C ARG A 136 2.16 6.65 -14.32
N SER A 137 2.05 7.37 -15.44
CA SER A 137 2.37 8.80 -15.52
C SER A 137 1.51 9.64 -14.58
N LEU A 138 0.22 9.32 -14.46
CA LEU A 138 -0.69 10.01 -13.53
C LEU A 138 -0.31 9.75 -12.08
N ILE A 139 -0.02 8.50 -11.73
CA ILE A 139 0.37 8.11 -10.37
C ILE A 139 1.68 8.78 -9.97
N GLU A 140 2.70 8.73 -10.83
CA GLU A 140 4.01 9.38 -10.62
C GLU A 140 3.84 10.88 -10.38
N ALA A 141 3.08 11.57 -11.24
CA ALA A 141 2.85 13.01 -11.09
C ALA A 141 2.11 13.36 -9.79
N VAL A 142 1.10 12.57 -9.39
CA VAL A 142 0.37 12.82 -8.14
C VAL A 142 1.26 12.58 -6.92
N CYS A 143 2.03 11.50 -6.91
CA CYS A 143 2.98 11.20 -5.83
C CYS A 143 4.06 12.29 -5.71
N GLU A 144 4.61 12.76 -6.84
CA GLU A 144 5.60 13.85 -6.87
C GLU A 144 5.03 15.14 -6.27
N VAL A 145 3.85 15.58 -6.71
CA VAL A 145 3.21 16.81 -6.21
C VAL A 145 2.80 16.66 -4.73
N ALA A 146 2.42 15.47 -4.30
CA ALA A 146 2.10 15.18 -2.90
C ALA A 146 3.33 15.04 -2.00
N GLY A 147 4.54 14.96 -2.57
CA GLY A 147 5.78 14.69 -1.82
C GLY A 147 5.83 13.28 -1.22
N VAL A 148 5.14 12.32 -1.84
CA VAL A 148 5.03 10.94 -1.40
C VAL A 148 5.95 10.07 -2.24
N ALA A 149 6.80 9.27 -1.60
CA ALA A 149 7.69 8.34 -2.30
C ALA A 149 6.90 7.15 -2.88
N LEU A 150 7.23 6.76 -4.12
CA LEU A 150 6.70 5.55 -4.73
C LEU A 150 7.46 4.31 -4.24
N PRO A 151 6.78 3.16 -4.08
CA PRO A 151 7.39 1.94 -3.56
C PRO A 151 8.40 1.28 -4.50
N PHE A 152 8.48 1.72 -5.77
CA PHE A 152 9.34 1.14 -6.80
C PHE A 152 10.34 2.13 -7.39
N HIS A 153 10.40 3.36 -6.85
CA HIS A 153 11.27 4.41 -7.37
C HIS A 153 12.59 4.47 -6.60
N ASP A 154 13.26 3.32 -6.48
CA ASP A 154 14.72 3.30 -6.37
C ASP A 154 15.26 3.37 -7.80
N SER A 155 15.29 4.58 -8.36
CA SER A 155 16.21 4.83 -9.45
C SER A 155 17.58 5.03 -8.83
N ASP A 156 18.49 4.13 -9.16
CA ASP A 156 19.92 4.24 -8.97
C ASP A 156 20.38 5.68 -9.29
N ILE A 157 20.58 6.51 -8.27
CA ILE A 157 21.40 7.71 -8.37
C ILE A 157 22.83 7.25 -8.16
N ASP A 158 23.39 6.58 -9.16
CA ASP A 158 24.84 6.60 -9.39
C ASP A 158 25.10 7.76 -10.35
N GLU A 159 25.59 8.86 -9.78
CA GLU A 159 26.12 10.06 -10.44
C GLU A 159 27.48 9.77 -11.12
#